data_AF-A0A7M3ZY81-F1
#
_entry.id   AF-A0A7M3ZY81-F1
#
_cell.length_a   1.000
_cell.length_b   1.000
_cell.length_c   1.000
_cell.angle_alpha   90.00
_cell.angle_beta   90.00
_cell.angle_gamma   90.00
#
_symmetry.space_group_name_H-M   'P 1'
#
loop_
_entity.id
_entity.type
_entity.pdbx_description
1 polymer ?
#
loop_
_entity_poly.entity_id
_entity_poly.type
_entity_poly.pdbx_seq_one_letter_code
_entity_poly.pdbx_strand_id
1 'polypeptide(L)'
;MQRQRRQTSLLFFSLLVVQVLSPLAFAQAADETMPTDTSADLTLLEHLNIAPTPTAKNGWLSSDDAASTTALLYRDVALVSPGEWTQRTGETHVDGFHILGHTFPVPSEWFHELAAVGIDCFSFMPPASFHCDVNGQTPARLAALDVLGLAAMDSTDKVQTDLVRGLLGLEMTAPNPFVNEEGALVNVVLSGEALPEGLEQRSDVVLDSHSGRFATVAVGVQGLAWLVAQDTVEWVEPRPVFELLNSVGIEVMNVDDTWDSTNMANIDASWTGLSGEGVIVTVADTGLDNGVNNTNMHPDFRDHITGILSFPPAASTCSALGLSPCGDDAEDLHGHGTHVAGSVLGDGTHSNGAIIGAAPEAHLLVHSIATTHNSEEKLLGIPNDLDDMFKLAWANGSRVHTNSWGSAVAGQYTTSSMQADASARTHDEMVILFAAANEGADANRDGEIDLDSMGSPATAKNVLTVGASENDRANMSFVWGSTDYGSPISTDRL
;
A
#
# COMPACT_ATOMS: atom_id res chain seq x y z
N MET A 1 5.17 58.87 -66.92
CA MET A 1 5.88 58.03 -65.91
C MET A 1 6.07 58.69 -64.54
N GLN A 2 5.98 60.02 -64.36
CA GLN A 2 6.12 60.66 -63.03
C GLN A 2 4.85 60.64 -62.16
N ARG A 3 3.65 60.49 -62.73
CA ARG A 3 2.38 60.50 -61.98
C ARG A 3 2.09 59.18 -61.25
N GLN A 4 2.54 58.06 -61.81
CA GLN A 4 2.39 56.72 -61.20
C GLN A 4 3.32 56.50 -60.00
N ARG A 5 4.56 57.01 -60.02
CA ARG A 5 5.52 56.88 -58.90
C ARG A 5 5.12 57.67 -57.64
N ARG A 6 4.38 58.78 -57.79
CA ARG A 6 3.86 59.55 -56.65
C ARG A 6 2.70 58.84 -55.94
N GLN A 7 1.86 58.11 -56.66
CA GLN A 7 0.75 57.36 -56.07
C GLN A 7 1.23 56.13 -55.30
N THR A 8 2.27 55.44 -55.78
CA THR A 8 2.86 54.29 -55.05
C THR A 8 3.61 54.72 -53.79
N SER A 9 4.30 55.86 -53.82
CA SER A 9 5.06 56.36 -52.65
C SER A 9 4.14 56.88 -51.54
N LEU A 10 3.00 57.50 -51.89
CA LEU A 10 2.00 57.91 -50.91
C LEU A 10 1.30 56.70 -50.29
N LEU A 11 0.98 55.66 -51.07
CA LEU A 11 0.39 54.42 -50.54
C LEU A 11 1.33 53.70 -49.57
N PHE A 12 2.62 53.62 -49.89
CA PHE A 12 3.63 53.01 -49.02
C PHE A 12 3.85 53.82 -47.73
N PHE A 13 3.87 55.16 -47.80
CA PHE A 13 3.96 55.99 -46.60
C PHE A 13 2.69 55.91 -45.74
N SER A 14 1.50 55.84 -46.35
CA SER A 14 0.26 55.63 -45.59
C SER A 14 0.17 54.25 -44.96
N LEU A 15 0.70 53.19 -45.60
CA LEU A 15 0.77 51.85 -45.01
C LEU A 15 1.78 51.77 -43.86
N LEU A 16 2.93 52.46 -43.98
CA LEU A 16 3.92 52.57 -42.90
C LEU A 16 3.41 53.39 -41.71
N VAL A 17 2.64 54.47 -41.95
CA VAL A 17 2.03 55.26 -40.87
C VAL A 17 0.85 54.53 -40.22
N VAL A 18 0.11 53.70 -40.97
CA VAL A 18 -0.95 52.83 -40.40
C VAL A 18 -0.37 51.68 -39.58
N GLN A 19 0.86 51.23 -39.85
CA GLN A 19 1.57 50.27 -38.98
C GLN A 19 2.19 50.91 -37.72
N VAL A 20 2.42 52.23 -37.72
CA VAL A 20 2.90 52.98 -36.54
C VAL A 20 1.73 53.54 -35.71
N LEU A 21 0.52 53.53 -36.25
CA LEU A 21 -0.74 53.89 -35.58
C LEU A 21 -1.66 52.67 -35.40
N SER A 22 -1.09 51.47 -35.32
CA SER A 22 -1.76 50.38 -34.60
C SER A 22 -2.13 50.93 -33.22
N PRO A 23 -3.35 50.69 -32.72
CA PRO A 23 -3.70 51.16 -31.40
C PRO A 23 -2.62 50.64 -30.46
N LEU A 24 -2.03 51.55 -29.67
CA LEU A 24 -1.73 51.25 -28.28
C LEU A 24 -3.08 50.80 -27.69
N ALA A 25 -3.46 49.55 -27.99
CA ALA A 25 -4.24 48.77 -27.09
C ALA A 25 -3.34 48.78 -25.86
N PHE A 26 -3.64 49.69 -24.93
CA PHE A 26 -3.65 49.27 -23.55
C PHE A 26 -4.33 47.90 -23.60
N ALA A 27 -3.52 46.85 -23.49
CA ALA A 27 -3.98 45.66 -22.84
C ALA A 27 -4.42 46.16 -21.45
N GLN A 28 -5.65 46.66 -21.41
CA GLN A 28 -6.53 46.36 -20.31
C GLN A 28 -6.36 44.85 -20.23
N ALA A 29 -5.59 44.41 -19.22
CA ALA A 29 -5.43 43.00 -18.93
C ALA A 29 -6.81 42.43 -19.15
N ALA A 30 -6.95 41.51 -20.11
CA ALA A 30 -8.14 40.69 -20.09
C ALA A 30 -8.23 40.23 -18.64
N ASP A 31 -9.41 40.33 -18.03
CA ASP A 31 -9.69 39.48 -16.89
C ASP A 31 -9.53 38.06 -17.45
N GLU A 32 -8.28 37.58 -17.50
CA GLU A 32 -7.95 36.18 -17.69
C GLU A 32 -8.47 35.56 -16.42
N THR A 33 -9.74 35.18 -16.48
CA THR A 33 -10.34 34.26 -15.53
C THR A 33 -9.48 33.02 -15.59
N MET A 34 -8.60 32.88 -14.59
CA MET A 34 -7.71 31.75 -14.49
C MET A 34 -8.54 30.47 -14.49
N PRO A 35 -8.14 29.42 -15.23
CA PRO A 35 -8.90 28.19 -15.29
C PRO A 35 -8.91 27.55 -13.90
N THR A 36 -10.10 27.29 -13.37
CA THR A 36 -10.31 26.54 -12.13
C THR A 36 -10.89 25.15 -12.43
N ASP A 37 -10.32 24.46 -13.41
CA ASP A 37 -10.77 23.11 -13.79
C ASP A 37 -10.25 22.11 -12.74
N THR A 38 -11.18 21.42 -12.09
CA THR A 38 -10.91 20.48 -11.00
C THR A 38 -12.09 19.52 -10.85
N SER A 39 -11.82 18.29 -10.42
CA SER A 39 -12.87 17.33 -10.06
C SER A 39 -13.39 17.51 -8.63
N ALA A 40 -12.84 18.45 -7.86
CA ALA A 40 -13.37 18.84 -6.56
C ALA A 40 -14.76 19.47 -6.71
N ASP A 41 -15.70 19.14 -5.82
CA ASP A 41 -17.02 19.79 -5.81
C ASP A 41 -16.93 21.20 -5.19
N LEU A 42 -16.58 22.17 -6.04
CA LEU A 42 -16.42 23.58 -5.63
C LEU A 42 -17.69 24.16 -5.03
N THR A 43 -18.87 23.70 -5.45
CA THR A 43 -20.15 24.17 -4.91
C THR A 43 -20.31 23.73 -3.46
N LEU A 44 -19.93 22.49 -3.12
CA LEU A 44 -19.94 22.02 -1.74
C LEU A 44 -18.88 22.73 -0.89
N LEU A 45 -17.67 22.89 -1.42
CA LEU A 45 -16.57 23.57 -0.72
C LEU A 45 -16.90 25.04 -0.38
N GLU A 46 -17.58 25.75 -1.28
CA GLU A 46 -18.01 27.14 -1.06
C GLU A 46 -18.93 27.28 0.16
N HIS A 47 -19.79 26.29 0.44
CA HIS A 47 -20.64 26.30 1.64
C HIS A 47 -19.84 26.23 2.95
N LEU A 48 -18.59 25.77 2.89
CA LEU A 48 -17.67 25.76 4.03
C LEU A 48 -16.74 26.98 4.05
N ASN A 49 -16.87 27.90 3.09
CA ASN A 49 -15.94 29.01 2.83
C ASN A 49 -14.55 28.52 2.36
N ILE A 50 -14.51 27.39 1.64
CA ILE A 50 -13.31 26.92 0.94
C ILE A 50 -13.54 27.20 -0.54
N ALA A 51 -12.67 27.99 -1.15
CA ALA A 51 -12.79 28.37 -2.56
C ALA A 51 -11.40 28.40 -3.20
N PRO A 52 -11.30 28.17 -4.52
CA PRO A 52 -10.04 28.31 -5.22
C PRO A 52 -9.43 29.69 -4.99
N THR A 53 -8.11 29.75 -4.88
CA THR A 53 -7.32 30.97 -4.94
C THR A 53 -6.74 31.08 -6.35
N PRO A 54 -7.46 31.64 -7.34
CA PRO A 54 -7.19 31.52 -8.78
C PRO A 54 -5.94 32.32 -9.20
N THR A 55 -4.78 31.87 -8.78
CA THR A 55 -3.48 32.50 -9.02
C THR A 55 -2.51 31.49 -9.62
N ALA A 56 -1.53 32.00 -10.37
CA ALA A 56 -0.46 31.17 -10.90
C ALA A 56 0.38 30.51 -9.79
N LYS A 57 0.49 31.14 -8.61
CA LYS A 57 1.16 30.57 -7.44
C LYS A 57 0.54 29.24 -7.02
N ASN A 58 -0.80 29.16 -7.05
CA ASN A 58 -1.55 27.97 -6.68
C ASN A 58 -1.73 26.98 -7.85
N GLY A 59 -1.00 27.19 -8.95
CA GLY A 59 -1.05 26.31 -10.11
C GLY A 59 -2.36 26.36 -10.89
N TRP A 60 -3.12 27.46 -10.79
CA TRP A 60 -4.28 27.73 -11.66
C TRP A 60 -3.83 28.45 -12.93
N LEU A 61 -3.16 27.75 -13.83
CA LEU A 61 -2.74 28.27 -15.14
C LEU A 61 -3.08 27.27 -16.25
N SER A 62 -3.12 27.75 -17.49
CA SER A 62 -3.27 26.87 -18.64
C SER A 62 -2.11 25.86 -18.69
N SER A 63 -2.39 24.62 -19.09
CA SER A 63 -1.36 23.60 -19.30
C SER A 63 -0.32 24.02 -20.35
N ASP A 64 -0.70 24.85 -21.32
CA ASP A 64 0.20 25.42 -22.32
C ASP A 64 1.25 26.37 -21.72
N ASP A 65 0.95 26.94 -20.55
CA ASP A 65 1.84 27.86 -19.82
C ASP A 65 2.61 27.17 -18.69
N ALA A 66 2.37 25.88 -18.46
CA ALA A 66 2.98 25.10 -17.38
C ALA A 66 4.39 24.65 -17.75
N ALA A 67 5.34 24.80 -16.82
CA ALA A 67 6.70 24.28 -16.99
C ALA A 67 6.76 22.76 -16.82
N SER A 68 5.92 22.24 -15.93
CA SER A 68 5.68 20.83 -15.65
C SER A 68 4.35 20.69 -14.89
N THR A 69 3.90 19.46 -14.65
CA THR A 69 2.65 19.19 -13.90
C THR A 69 2.90 18.24 -12.73
N THR A 70 1.98 18.22 -11.77
CA THR A 70 1.99 17.31 -10.61
C THR A 70 0.57 16.88 -10.29
N ALA A 71 0.35 15.59 -10.12
CA ALA A 71 -0.97 15.03 -9.82
C ALA A 71 -1.29 15.20 -8.33
N LEU A 72 -2.38 15.93 -8.05
CA LEU A 72 -3.06 15.94 -6.76
C LEU A 72 -4.41 15.22 -6.89
N LEU A 73 -5.09 15.00 -5.77
CA LEU A 73 -6.33 14.20 -5.76
C LEU A 73 -7.35 14.63 -6.81
N TYR A 74 -7.56 15.94 -6.98
CA TYR A 74 -8.65 16.45 -7.83
C TYR A 74 -8.23 16.98 -9.19
N ARG A 75 -6.94 17.22 -9.41
CA ARG A 75 -6.43 17.86 -10.62
C ARG A 75 -4.93 17.66 -10.78
N ASP A 76 -4.47 17.83 -12.00
CA ASP A 76 -3.06 18.06 -12.30
C ASP A 76 -2.75 19.54 -12.07
N VAL A 77 -1.91 19.82 -11.07
CA VAL A 77 -1.43 21.17 -10.77
C VAL A 77 -0.36 21.54 -11.79
N ALA A 78 -0.57 22.67 -12.46
CA ALA A 78 0.44 23.26 -13.32
C ALA A 78 1.50 23.99 -12.50
N LEU A 79 2.78 23.72 -12.76
CA LEU A 79 3.90 24.31 -12.05
C LEU A 79 4.49 25.47 -12.86
N VAL A 80 4.76 26.59 -12.18
CA VAL A 80 5.36 27.79 -12.78
C VAL A 80 6.87 27.66 -12.82
N SER A 81 7.52 27.95 -13.95
CA SER A 81 8.98 27.90 -14.01
C SER A 81 9.63 28.92 -13.05
N PRO A 82 10.79 28.62 -12.44
CA PRO A 82 11.46 29.61 -11.59
C PRO A 82 11.82 30.90 -12.33
N GLY A 83 12.06 30.84 -13.65
CA GLY A 83 12.34 32.01 -14.47
C GLY A 83 11.15 32.98 -14.60
N GLU A 84 9.92 32.48 -14.46
CA GLU A 84 8.68 33.27 -14.57
C GLU A 84 8.03 33.56 -13.22
N TRP A 85 8.49 32.93 -12.13
CA TRP A 85 7.88 33.02 -10.80
C TRP A 85 7.60 34.46 -10.38
N THR A 86 8.64 35.31 -10.32
CA THR A 86 8.50 36.70 -9.88
C THR A 86 7.55 37.51 -10.75
N GLN A 87 7.49 37.25 -12.06
CA GLN A 87 6.56 37.95 -12.95
C GLN A 87 5.11 37.53 -12.70
N ARG A 88 4.87 36.23 -12.46
CA ARG A 88 3.53 35.66 -12.32
C ARG A 88 2.96 35.79 -10.91
N THR A 89 3.79 35.78 -9.88
CA THR A 89 3.36 35.80 -8.46
C THR A 89 3.68 37.11 -7.76
N GLY A 90 4.63 37.90 -8.27
CA GLY A 90 5.15 39.10 -7.60
C GLY A 90 6.19 38.80 -6.51
N GLU A 91 6.51 37.53 -6.25
CA GLU A 91 7.44 37.12 -5.20
C GLU A 91 8.88 37.04 -5.70
N THR A 92 9.81 37.64 -4.97
CA THR A 92 11.25 37.63 -5.30
C THR A 92 12.03 36.53 -4.57
N HIS A 93 11.43 35.97 -3.53
CA HIS A 93 11.91 34.83 -2.75
C HIS A 93 10.72 33.89 -2.55
N VAL A 94 10.97 32.59 -2.60
CA VAL A 94 9.98 31.53 -2.40
C VAL A 94 10.15 31.06 -0.96
N ASP A 95 9.11 31.25 -0.15
CA ASP A 95 9.16 30.95 1.28
C ASP A 95 7.96 30.10 1.70
N GLY A 96 8.17 29.21 2.67
CA GLY A 96 7.20 28.19 3.07
C GLY A 96 7.03 27.06 2.05
N PHE A 97 5.96 26.30 2.24
CA PHE A 97 5.75 25.04 1.54
C PHE A 97 5.34 25.19 0.07
N HIS A 98 6.12 24.60 -0.82
CA HIS A 98 5.88 24.56 -2.26
C HIS A 98 6.19 23.18 -2.85
N ILE A 99 5.44 22.81 -3.87
CA ILE A 99 5.75 21.69 -4.76
C ILE A 99 6.89 22.14 -5.66
N LEU A 100 7.98 21.36 -5.73
CA LEU A 100 9.11 21.56 -6.61
C LEU A 100 9.17 20.38 -7.59
N GLY A 101 9.00 20.68 -8.88
CA GLY A 101 9.02 19.68 -9.96
C GLY A 101 10.38 19.50 -10.58
N HIS A 102 10.68 18.26 -10.99
CA HIS A 102 11.89 17.87 -11.71
C HIS A 102 11.53 17.05 -12.97
N THR A 103 12.54 16.75 -13.79
CA THR A 103 12.39 15.75 -14.86
C THR A 103 12.18 14.36 -14.27
N PHE A 104 11.32 13.56 -14.92
CA PHE A 104 11.19 12.13 -14.64
C PHE A 104 12.25 11.31 -15.41
N PRO A 105 12.89 10.30 -14.80
CA PRO A 105 12.83 9.94 -13.38
C PRO A 105 13.60 10.95 -12.52
N VAL A 106 13.10 11.20 -11.30
CA VAL A 106 13.76 12.09 -10.35
C VAL A 106 15.07 11.44 -9.86
N PRO A 107 16.24 12.09 -10.00
CA PRO A 107 17.49 11.54 -9.48
C PRO A 107 17.43 11.38 -7.97
N SER A 108 17.82 10.22 -7.45
CA SER A 108 17.82 9.95 -5.99
C SER A 108 18.70 10.94 -5.21
N GLU A 109 19.77 11.45 -5.84
CA GLU A 109 20.68 12.45 -5.27
C GLU A 109 19.97 13.78 -4.99
N TRP A 110 18.97 14.14 -5.81
CA TRP A 110 18.37 15.48 -5.85
C TRP A 110 17.72 15.88 -4.53
N PHE A 111 17.08 14.92 -3.86
CA PHE A 111 16.50 15.13 -2.53
C PHE A 111 17.55 15.62 -1.50
N HIS A 112 18.76 15.05 -1.55
CA HIS A 112 19.86 15.45 -0.67
C HIS A 112 20.51 16.76 -1.10
N GLU A 113 20.52 17.08 -2.39
CA GLU A 113 21.02 18.36 -2.91
C GLU A 113 20.14 19.54 -2.48
N LEU A 114 18.82 19.35 -2.49
CA LEU A 114 17.85 20.29 -1.93
C LEU A 114 18.07 20.50 -0.42
N ALA A 115 18.18 19.41 0.34
CA ALA A 115 18.44 19.48 1.78
C ALA A 115 19.78 20.17 2.11
N ALA A 116 20.83 19.95 1.31
CA ALA A 116 22.15 20.56 1.51
C ALA A 116 22.16 22.09 1.40
N VAL A 117 21.13 22.67 0.77
CA VAL A 117 20.94 24.12 0.67
C VAL A 117 19.85 24.66 1.61
N GLY A 118 19.30 23.80 2.46
CA GLY A 118 18.24 24.13 3.42
C GLY A 118 16.83 24.10 2.83
N ILE A 119 16.58 23.33 1.76
CA ILE A 119 15.22 23.05 1.29
C ILE A 119 14.83 21.68 1.86
N ASP A 120 13.82 21.63 2.72
CA ASP A 120 13.42 20.42 3.43
C ASP A 120 12.18 19.82 2.77
N CYS A 121 12.34 18.66 2.13
CA CYS A 121 11.26 17.99 1.39
C CYS A 121 10.65 16.84 2.19
N PHE A 122 9.33 16.68 2.12
CA PHE A 122 8.61 15.73 2.99
C PHE A 122 7.75 14.71 2.24
N SER A 123 7.13 15.11 1.12
CA SER A 123 6.26 14.23 0.33
C SER A 123 6.72 14.16 -1.11
N PHE A 124 6.79 12.96 -1.68
CA PHE A 124 6.88 12.79 -3.13
C PHE A 124 5.50 12.99 -3.75
N MET A 125 5.42 13.87 -4.74
CA MET A 125 4.20 14.16 -5.47
C MET A 125 4.38 13.69 -6.93
N PRO A 126 3.60 12.71 -7.39
CA PRO A 126 3.78 12.15 -8.73
C PRO A 126 3.49 13.19 -9.82
N PRO A 127 4.12 13.06 -11.01
CA PRO A 127 5.04 12.00 -11.39
C PRO A 127 6.50 12.26 -10.99
N ALA A 128 6.90 13.50 -10.66
CA ALA A 128 8.32 13.85 -10.52
C ALA A 128 8.58 15.09 -9.66
N SER A 129 7.82 15.27 -8.57
CA SER A 129 7.91 16.45 -7.71
C SER A 129 8.07 16.08 -6.24
N PHE A 130 8.55 17.04 -5.45
CA PHE A 130 8.51 16.96 -3.99
C PHE A 130 7.76 18.16 -3.41
N HIS A 131 7.05 17.97 -2.30
CA HIS A 131 6.51 19.05 -1.49
C HIS A 131 7.52 19.40 -0.40
N CYS A 132 8.00 20.64 -0.39
CA CYS A 132 9.15 21.06 0.40
C CYS A 132 8.93 22.41 1.06
N ASP A 133 9.49 22.60 2.25
CA ASP A 133 9.76 23.92 2.80
C ASP A 133 10.97 24.53 2.07
N VAL A 134 10.73 25.62 1.36
CA VAL A 134 11.73 26.24 0.49
C VAL A 134 12.67 27.17 1.25
N ASN A 135 12.32 27.61 2.47
CA ASN A 135 13.18 28.45 3.32
C ASN A 135 13.77 29.70 2.62
N GLY A 136 12.91 30.47 1.94
CA GLY A 136 13.26 31.79 1.40
C GLY A 136 14.21 31.80 0.20
N GLN A 137 14.34 30.71 -0.57
CA GLN A 137 15.26 30.66 -1.73
C GLN A 137 14.80 31.57 -2.88
N THR A 138 15.75 32.12 -3.63
CA THR A 138 15.41 32.89 -4.84
C THR A 138 15.03 31.96 -5.99
N PRO A 139 14.11 32.35 -6.90
CA PRO A 139 13.79 31.54 -8.07
C PRO A 139 15.00 31.20 -8.95
N ALA A 140 15.97 32.13 -9.05
CA ALA A 140 17.23 31.88 -9.75
C ALA A 140 18.07 30.77 -9.09
N ARG A 141 18.03 30.66 -7.75
CA ARG A 141 18.70 29.57 -7.01
C ARG A 141 17.99 28.24 -7.23
N LEU A 142 16.66 28.23 -7.23
CA LEU A 142 15.86 27.03 -7.51
C LEU A 142 16.13 26.49 -8.94
N ALA A 143 16.20 27.37 -9.95
CA ALA A 143 16.59 26.96 -11.30
C ALA A 143 18.00 26.37 -11.36
N ALA A 144 18.94 26.87 -10.54
CA ALA A 144 20.30 26.33 -10.46
C ALA A 144 20.39 25.00 -9.70
N LEU A 145 19.30 24.55 -9.09
CA LEU A 145 19.12 23.25 -8.45
C LEU A 145 18.22 22.35 -9.30
N ASP A 146 18.09 22.63 -10.60
CA ASP A 146 17.29 21.86 -11.55
C ASP A 146 15.79 21.76 -11.21
N VAL A 147 15.25 22.69 -10.40
CA VAL A 147 13.80 22.86 -10.23
C VAL A 147 13.22 23.37 -11.56
N LEU A 148 12.34 22.58 -12.18
CA LEU A 148 11.70 22.93 -13.45
C LEU A 148 10.48 23.81 -13.26
N GLY A 149 9.73 23.56 -12.20
CA GLY A 149 8.49 24.27 -11.90
C GLY A 149 8.20 24.23 -10.41
N LEU A 150 7.43 25.20 -9.95
CA LEU A 150 6.96 25.26 -8.58
C LEU A 150 5.52 25.79 -8.46
N ALA A 151 4.82 25.36 -7.42
CA ALA A 151 3.48 25.86 -7.06
C ALA A 151 3.24 25.64 -5.56
N ALA A 152 2.36 26.43 -4.96
CA ALA A 152 1.80 26.16 -3.63
C ALA A 152 0.48 25.41 -3.77
N MET A 153 0.16 24.50 -2.85
CA MET A 153 -1.13 23.80 -2.88
C MET A 153 -2.29 24.77 -2.62
N ASP A 154 -3.39 24.64 -3.37
CA ASP A 154 -4.62 25.38 -3.08
C ASP A 154 -5.38 24.73 -1.91
N SER A 155 -6.10 25.52 -1.13
CA SER A 155 -7.03 25.03 -0.11
C SER A 155 -8.01 23.96 -0.61
N THR A 156 -8.45 24.04 -1.88
CA THR A 156 -9.38 23.08 -2.48
C THR A 156 -8.74 21.72 -2.72
N ASP A 157 -7.42 21.66 -2.84
CA ASP A 157 -6.67 20.44 -3.11
C ASP A 157 -6.40 19.61 -1.84
N LYS A 158 -6.65 20.19 -0.65
CA LYS A 158 -6.21 19.66 0.64
C LYS A 158 -7.30 18.94 1.43
N VAL A 159 -8.52 18.79 0.89
CA VAL A 159 -9.66 18.27 1.65
C VAL A 159 -10.42 17.18 0.90
N GLN A 160 -10.75 16.08 1.57
CA GLN A 160 -11.62 15.05 1.00
C GLN A 160 -13.06 15.55 0.83
N THR A 161 -13.65 15.30 -0.35
CA THR A 161 -15.01 15.70 -0.68
C THR A 161 -16.02 15.02 0.24
N ASP A 162 -15.77 13.79 0.67
CA ASP A 162 -16.68 13.06 1.55
C ASP A 162 -16.80 13.69 2.94
N LEU A 163 -15.70 14.23 3.48
CA LEU A 163 -15.70 15.03 4.71
C LEU A 163 -16.59 16.28 4.58
N VAL A 164 -16.50 16.97 3.44
CA VAL A 164 -17.32 18.15 3.13
C VAL A 164 -18.81 17.78 3.10
N ARG A 165 -19.16 16.64 2.48
CA ARG A 165 -20.54 16.13 2.44
C ARG A 165 -21.08 15.88 3.84
N GLY A 166 -20.31 15.18 4.68
CA GLY A 166 -20.74 14.87 6.05
C GLY A 166 -20.94 16.11 6.93
N LEU A 167 -20.05 17.11 6.83
CA LEU A 167 -20.19 18.39 7.54
C LEU A 167 -21.41 19.22 7.09
N LEU A 168 -21.90 18.98 5.87
CA LEU A 168 -23.11 19.60 5.32
C LEU A 168 -24.37 18.76 5.55
N GLY A 169 -24.27 17.65 6.29
CA GLY A 169 -25.41 16.74 6.53
C GLY A 169 -25.86 15.99 5.28
N LEU A 170 -25.03 15.95 4.24
CA LEU A 170 -25.29 15.20 3.02
C LEU A 170 -24.84 13.75 3.16
N GLU A 171 -25.41 12.88 2.33
CA GLU A 171 -25.01 11.47 2.28
C GLU A 171 -23.54 11.35 1.82
N MET A 172 -22.73 10.74 2.68
CA MET A 172 -21.34 10.36 2.42
C MET A 172 -21.30 9.06 1.61
N THR A 173 -20.29 8.94 0.75
CA THR A 173 -20.01 7.74 -0.05
C THR A 173 -19.61 6.59 0.88
N ALA A 174 -18.80 6.88 1.89
CA ALA A 174 -18.47 5.96 2.98
C ALA A 174 -19.02 6.54 4.30
N PRO A 175 -20.10 5.98 4.85
CA PRO A 175 -20.68 6.47 6.10
C PRO A 175 -19.63 6.53 7.22
N ASN A 176 -19.45 7.71 7.82
CA ASN A 176 -18.46 7.92 8.88
C ASN A 176 -19.13 8.48 10.16
N PRO A 177 -19.21 7.72 11.27
CA PRO A 177 -19.83 8.18 12.52
C PRO A 177 -19.10 9.36 13.18
N PHE A 178 -17.88 9.71 12.76
CA PHE A 178 -17.13 10.84 13.30
C PHE A 178 -17.38 12.16 12.56
N VAL A 179 -18.25 12.17 11.55
CA VAL A 179 -18.56 13.35 10.73
C VAL A 179 -20.07 13.57 10.71
N ASN A 180 -20.51 14.77 11.08
CA ASN A 180 -21.90 15.20 10.98
C ASN A 180 -22.00 16.74 10.93
N GLU A 181 -23.22 17.29 10.94
CA GLU A 181 -23.48 18.73 10.86
C GLU A 181 -22.93 19.54 12.06
N GLU A 182 -22.64 18.90 13.20
CA GLU A 182 -22.05 19.58 14.37
C GLU A 182 -20.53 19.74 14.26
N GLY A 183 -19.88 18.88 13.48
CA GLY A 183 -18.43 18.87 13.29
C GLY A 183 -17.88 17.52 12.86
N ALA A 184 -16.56 17.45 12.77
CA ALA A 184 -15.83 16.25 12.35
C ALA A 184 -14.59 16.03 13.24
N LEU A 185 -14.27 14.75 13.50
CA LEU A 185 -12.89 14.37 13.81
C LEU A 185 -12.17 14.09 12.49
N VAL A 186 -11.06 14.80 12.27
CA VAL A 186 -10.28 14.71 11.04
C VAL A 186 -8.83 14.36 11.34
N ASN A 187 -8.23 13.59 10.45
CA ASN A 187 -6.79 13.43 10.40
C ASN A 187 -6.21 14.48 9.46
N VAL A 188 -5.08 15.06 9.87
CA VAL A 188 -4.38 16.11 9.16
C VAL A 188 -2.96 15.62 8.89
N VAL A 189 -2.53 15.66 7.64
CA VAL A 189 -1.12 15.57 7.25
C VAL A 189 -0.58 16.98 7.12
N LEU A 190 0.45 17.27 7.89
CA LEU A 190 1.18 18.53 7.87
C LEU A 190 2.22 18.49 6.74
N SER A 191 2.44 19.63 6.08
CA SER A 191 3.45 19.79 5.02
C SER A 191 4.87 19.56 5.52
N GLY A 192 5.12 19.84 6.80
CA GLY A 192 6.31 19.44 7.57
C GLY A 192 5.88 18.89 8.92
N GLU A 193 6.59 19.19 10.00
CA GLU A 193 6.25 18.68 11.35
C GLU A 193 5.59 19.71 12.26
N ALA A 194 5.56 20.99 11.86
CA ALA A 194 5.02 22.07 12.68
C ALA A 194 3.51 22.22 12.50
N LEU A 195 2.79 22.33 13.62
CA LEU A 195 1.39 22.73 13.61
C LEU A 195 1.25 24.18 13.11
N PRO A 196 0.12 24.54 12.50
CA PRO A 196 -0.13 25.91 12.09
C PRO A 196 0.01 26.91 13.25
N GLU A 197 0.70 28.03 12.99
CA GLU A 197 0.80 29.11 13.95
C GLU A 197 -0.61 29.62 14.31
N GLY A 198 -0.88 29.83 15.59
CA GLY A 198 -2.19 30.31 16.03
C GLY A 198 -3.20 29.21 16.38
N LEU A 199 -2.89 27.93 16.15
CA LEU A 199 -3.83 26.82 16.36
C LEU A 199 -4.32 26.73 17.82
N GLU A 200 -3.40 26.83 18.79
CA GLU A 200 -3.74 26.75 20.22
C GLU A 200 -4.65 27.89 20.72
N GLN A 201 -4.70 29.00 19.99
CA GLN A 201 -5.53 30.16 20.34
C GLN A 201 -6.95 30.07 19.76
N ARG A 202 -7.24 29.04 18.95
CA ARG A 202 -8.57 28.83 18.35
C ARG A 202 -9.48 28.04 19.29
N SER A 203 -10.77 28.32 19.20
CA SER A 203 -11.82 27.56 19.90
C SER A 203 -12.62 26.63 18.98
N ASP A 204 -12.48 26.80 17.66
CA ASP A 204 -13.20 26.06 16.61
C ASP A 204 -12.33 24.99 15.93
N VAL A 205 -11.08 24.84 16.39
CA VAL A 205 -10.16 23.75 16.07
C VAL A 205 -9.61 23.25 17.41
N VAL A 206 -9.82 21.98 17.73
CA VAL A 206 -9.34 21.38 18.96
C VAL A 206 -8.35 20.28 18.60
N LEU A 207 -7.10 20.43 19.03
CA LEU A 207 -6.06 19.42 18.84
C LEU A 207 -6.30 18.23 19.78
N ASP A 208 -6.39 17.03 19.22
CA ASP A 208 -6.47 15.77 19.98
C ASP A 208 -5.09 15.14 20.13
N SER A 209 -4.35 15.01 19.02
CA SER A 209 -2.98 14.47 19.02
C SER A 209 -2.14 15.06 17.89
N HIS A 210 -0.82 15.06 18.08
CA HIS A 210 0.19 15.46 17.09
C HIS A 210 1.46 14.63 17.29
N SER A 211 1.92 13.98 16.22
CA SER A 211 3.16 13.21 16.18
C SER A 211 3.80 13.36 14.80
N GLY A 212 4.98 13.99 14.73
CA GLY A 212 5.66 14.26 13.47
C GLY A 212 4.77 15.07 12.52
N ARG A 213 4.48 14.52 11.33
CA ARG A 213 3.63 15.15 10.32
C ARG A 213 2.13 14.91 10.53
N PHE A 214 1.73 14.10 11.50
CA PHE A 214 0.35 13.65 11.63
C PHE A 214 -0.32 14.30 12.84
N ALA A 215 -1.51 14.85 12.63
CA ALA A 215 -2.34 15.39 13.71
C ALA A 215 -3.78 14.89 13.59
N THR A 216 -4.44 14.69 14.73
CA THR A 216 -5.89 14.49 14.80
C THR A 216 -6.50 15.72 15.45
N VAL A 217 -7.53 16.29 14.82
CA VAL A 217 -8.21 17.50 15.30
C VAL A 217 -9.72 17.34 15.23
N ALA A 218 -10.43 17.93 16.19
CA ALA A 218 -11.87 18.14 16.10
C ALA A 218 -12.15 19.52 15.51
N VAL A 219 -12.96 19.58 14.47
CA VAL A 219 -13.21 20.81 13.70
C VAL A 219 -14.68 20.98 13.39
N GLY A 220 -15.15 22.22 13.44
CA GLY A 220 -16.37 22.63 12.75
C GLY A 220 -16.06 23.17 11.35
N VAL A 221 -17.09 23.58 10.62
CA VAL A 221 -16.98 24.15 9.26
C VAL A 221 -15.94 25.28 9.18
N GLN A 222 -15.97 26.25 10.11
CA GLN A 222 -15.04 27.39 10.10
C GLN A 222 -13.60 26.98 10.43
N GLY A 223 -13.43 26.00 11.32
CA GLY A 223 -12.14 25.46 11.69
C GLY A 223 -11.48 24.72 10.53
N LEU A 224 -12.25 23.92 9.78
CA LEU A 224 -11.76 23.21 8.60
C LEU A 224 -11.29 24.18 7.51
N ALA A 225 -12.07 25.21 7.20
CA ALA A 225 -11.70 26.21 6.21
C ALA A 225 -10.41 26.97 6.58
N TRP A 226 -10.25 27.29 7.87
CA TRP A 226 -9.01 27.90 8.34
C TRP A 226 -7.82 26.94 8.23
N LEU A 227 -7.99 25.66 8.60
CA LEU A 227 -6.91 24.66 8.54
C LEU A 227 -6.37 24.45 7.14
N VAL A 228 -7.24 24.22 6.14
CA VAL A 228 -6.79 23.97 4.76
C VAL A 228 -6.16 25.20 4.11
N ALA A 229 -6.44 26.40 4.63
CA ALA A 229 -5.79 27.63 4.19
C ALA A 229 -4.34 27.76 4.67
N GLN A 230 -3.89 26.96 5.64
CA GLN A 230 -2.53 27.01 6.18
C GLN A 230 -1.55 26.31 5.24
N ASP A 231 -0.39 26.92 5.00
CA ASP A 231 0.71 26.35 4.21
C ASP A 231 1.33 25.10 4.85
N THR A 232 1.33 25.05 6.18
CA THR A 232 1.74 23.92 7.02
C THR A 232 0.79 22.73 6.98
N VAL A 233 -0.37 22.84 6.34
CA VAL A 233 -1.31 21.73 6.11
C VAL A 233 -1.21 21.25 4.67
N GLU A 234 -0.90 19.97 4.49
CA GLU A 234 -0.83 19.30 3.18
C GLU A 234 -2.16 18.64 2.83
N TRP A 235 -2.84 18.05 3.82
CA TRP A 235 -4.04 17.25 3.59
C TRP A 235 -4.91 17.12 4.85
N VAL A 236 -6.23 17.07 4.68
CA VAL A 236 -7.24 16.87 5.73
C VAL A 236 -8.31 15.88 5.26
N GLU A 237 -8.56 14.87 6.06
CA GLU A 237 -9.50 13.78 5.76
C GLU A 237 -10.32 13.38 6.98
N PRO A 238 -11.50 12.78 6.81
CA PRO A 238 -12.26 12.32 7.96
C PRO A 238 -11.49 11.19 8.64
N ARG A 239 -11.50 11.15 9.98
CA ARG A 239 -10.86 10.05 10.72
C ARG A 239 -11.50 8.71 10.27
N PRO A 240 -10.73 7.71 9.81
CA PRO A 240 -11.29 6.46 9.32
C PRO A 240 -11.95 5.61 10.43
N VAL A 241 -12.84 4.70 10.02
CA VAL A 241 -13.52 3.70 10.87
C VAL A 241 -13.07 2.30 10.46
N PHE A 242 -12.76 1.41 11.41
CA PHE A 242 -12.14 0.08 11.17
C PHE A 242 -13.06 -1.13 11.60
N GLU A 243 -13.06 -2.29 10.88
CA GLU A 243 -13.92 -3.52 10.93
C GLU A 243 -13.27 -4.71 10.11
N LEU A 244 -13.21 -5.99 10.49
CA LEU A 244 -12.41 -7.13 9.92
C LEU A 244 -12.90 -8.03 8.72
N LEU A 245 -12.34 -9.19 8.35
CA LEU A 245 -13.01 -10.28 7.54
C LEU A 245 -12.24 -11.61 7.77
N ASN A 246 -12.74 -12.80 7.38
CA ASN A 246 -11.89 -14.03 7.39
C ASN A 246 -12.17 -15.09 6.30
N SER A 247 -12.53 -14.69 5.08
CA SER A 247 -12.66 -15.59 3.91
C SER A 247 -12.49 -14.82 2.59
N VAL A 248 -11.27 -14.69 2.05
CA VAL A 248 -10.99 -13.93 0.78
C VAL A 248 -9.67 -14.33 0.07
N GLY A 249 -8.83 -15.21 0.64
CA GLY A 249 -7.46 -15.43 0.11
C GLY A 249 -7.40 -15.97 -1.32
N ILE A 250 -8.35 -16.82 -1.72
CA ILE A 250 -8.43 -17.37 -3.08
C ILE A 250 -8.75 -16.28 -4.11
N GLU A 251 -9.73 -15.43 -3.80
CA GLU A 251 -10.18 -14.34 -4.68
C GLU A 251 -9.10 -13.26 -4.84
N VAL A 252 -8.43 -12.86 -3.74
CA VAL A 252 -7.34 -11.87 -3.83
C VAL A 252 -6.20 -12.36 -4.72
N MET A 253 -5.90 -13.66 -4.68
CA MET A 253 -4.89 -14.27 -5.54
C MET A 253 -5.40 -14.60 -6.95
N ASN A 254 -6.71 -14.44 -7.22
CA ASN A 254 -7.42 -14.90 -8.43
C ASN A 254 -7.09 -16.36 -8.79
N VAL A 255 -6.99 -17.23 -7.77
CA VAL A 255 -6.70 -18.66 -8.02
C VAL A 255 -7.89 -19.33 -8.70
N ASP A 256 -9.11 -18.88 -8.41
CA ASP A 256 -10.36 -19.36 -9.00
C ASP A 256 -10.45 -19.13 -10.51
N ASP A 257 -9.81 -18.08 -11.05
CA ASP A 257 -9.70 -17.87 -12.49
C ASP A 257 -9.02 -19.05 -13.20
N THR A 258 -8.09 -19.74 -12.53
CA THR A 258 -7.37 -20.89 -13.10
C THR A 258 -8.24 -22.14 -13.17
N TRP A 259 -9.31 -22.20 -12.38
CA TRP A 259 -10.26 -23.32 -12.39
C TRP A 259 -11.20 -23.25 -13.59
N ASP A 260 -11.43 -22.05 -14.14
CA ASP A 260 -12.34 -21.86 -15.27
C ASP A 260 -11.68 -22.27 -16.61
N SER A 261 -12.28 -23.26 -17.27
CA SER A 261 -11.76 -23.78 -18.55
C SER A 261 -11.81 -22.77 -19.68
N THR A 262 -12.73 -21.81 -19.64
CA THR A 262 -12.82 -20.73 -20.64
C THR A 262 -11.68 -19.74 -20.47
N ASN A 263 -11.41 -19.32 -19.23
CA ASN A 263 -10.27 -18.46 -18.89
C ASN A 263 -8.96 -19.09 -19.35
N MET A 264 -8.75 -20.37 -19.02
CA MET A 264 -7.53 -21.09 -19.42
C MET A 264 -7.43 -21.28 -20.93
N ALA A 265 -8.53 -21.64 -21.61
CA ALA A 265 -8.55 -21.81 -23.07
C ALA A 265 -8.31 -20.49 -23.84
N ASN A 266 -8.66 -19.35 -23.26
CA ASN A 266 -8.37 -18.02 -23.83
C ASN A 266 -6.87 -17.70 -23.78
N ILE A 267 -6.12 -18.28 -22.85
CA ILE A 267 -4.65 -18.17 -22.78
C ILE A 267 -4.01 -19.15 -23.77
N ASP A 268 -4.40 -20.42 -23.70
CA ASP A 268 -3.98 -21.46 -24.65
C ASP A 268 -5.13 -22.45 -24.87
N ALA A 269 -5.58 -22.63 -26.12
CA ALA A 269 -6.73 -23.45 -26.46
C ALA A 269 -6.59 -24.96 -26.13
N SER A 270 -5.38 -25.41 -25.78
CA SER A 270 -5.13 -26.78 -25.29
C SER A 270 -5.29 -26.93 -23.78
N TRP A 271 -5.39 -25.83 -23.04
CA TRP A 271 -5.54 -25.83 -21.58
C TRP A 271 -7.00 -25.98 -21.16
N THR A 272 -7.18 -26.60 -20.00
CA THR A 272 -8.46 -26.72 -19.29
C THR A 272 -8.31 -26.12 -17.90
N GLY A 273 -9.42 -26.05 -17.15
CA GLY A 273 -9.37 -25.65 -15.75
C GLY A 273 -8.35 -26.48 -14.95
N LEU A 274 -7.60 -25.81 -14.07
CA LEU A 274 -6.54 -26.40 -13.26
C LEU A 274 -7.01 -26.52 -11.81
N SER A 275 -7.45 -27.70 -11.41
CA SER A 275 -7.91 -27.97 -10.04
C SER A 275 -6.85 -28.60 -9.13
N GLY A 276 -5.65 -28.85 -9.66
CA GLY A 276 -4.60 -29.62 -8.97
C GLY A 276 -4.65 -31.13 -9.23
N GLU A 277 -5.57 -31.60 -10.08
CA GLU A 277 -5.70 -33.02 -10.43
C GLU A 277 -4.35 -33.62 -10.87
N GLY A 278 -4.00 -34.78 -10.29
CA GLY A 278 -2.76 -35.49 -10.57
C GLY A 278 -1.51 -34.95 -9.86
N VAL A 279 -1.65 -33.88 -9.06
CA VAL A 279 -0.56 -33.35 -8.21
C VAL A 279 -0.73 -33.89 -6.79
N ILE A 280 0.36 -34.34 -6.18
CA ILE A 280 0.40 -34.67 -4.75
C ILE A 280 1.11 -33.52 -4.02
N VAL A 281 0.43 -32.96 -3.02
CA VAL A 281 0.95 -31.93 -2.12
C VAL A 281 1.21 -32.54 -0.75
N THR A 282 2.44 -32.40 -0.24
CA THR A 282 2.74 -32.72 1.16
C THR A 282 2.50 -31.51 2.05
N VAL A 283 1.70 -31.68 3.10
CA VAL A 283 1.56 -30.73 4.21
C VAL A 283 2.26 -31.31 5.43
N ALA A 284 3.32 -30.63 5.89
CA ALA A 284 4.02 -31.01 7.11
C ALA A 284 3.68 -30.06 8.26
N ASP A 285 2.89 -30.54 9.21
CA ASP A 285 2.29 -29.70 10.24
C ASP A 285 1.84 -30.52 11.47
N THR A 286 0.92 -30.00 12.27
CA THR A 286 0.46 -30.53 13.56
C THR A 286 -0.38 -31.79 13.48
N GLY A 287 -0.82 -32.21 12.29
CA GLY A 287 -1.62 -33.40 12.08
C GLY A 287 -2.68 -33.20 10.99
N LEU A 288 -3.66 -34.10 10.93
CA LEU A 288 -4.87 -33.90 10.12
C LEU A 288 -6.10 -34.49 10.81
N ASP A 289 -7.05 -33.66 11.22
CA ASP A 289 -8.34 -34.05 11.82
C ASP A 289 -8.16 -35.19 12.84
N ASN A 290 -8.74 -36.37 12.62
CA ASN A 290 -8.61 -37.51 13.52
C ASN A 290 -7.35 -38.39 13.27
N GLY A 291 -6.46 -37.98 12.37
CA GLY A 291 -5.19 -38.63 12.06
C GLY A 291 -5.29 -39.93 11.27
N VAL A 292 -6.49 -40.37 10.91
CA VAL A 292 -6.72 -41.70 10.31
C VAL A 292 -7.59 -41.57 9.06
N ASN A 293 -7.07 -42.04 7.92
CA ASN A 293 -7.85 -42.10 6.69
C ASN A 293 -8.97 -43.16 6.80
N ASN A 294 -10.13 -42.74 7.30
CA ASN A 294 -11.31 -43.56 7.52
C ASN A 294 -12.59 -42.76 7.28
N THR A 295 -13.75 -43.34 7.57
CA THR A 295 -15.06 -42.69 7.33
C THR A 295 -15.36 -41.48 8.21
N ASN A 296 -14.61 -41.28 9.30
CA ASN A 296 -14.76 -40.17 10.22
C ASN A 296 -13.84 -39.00 9.87
N MET A 297 -12.89 -39.17 8.92
CA MET A 297 -12.05 -38.08 8.42
C MET A 297 -12.92 -36.94 7.90
N HIS A 298 -12.48 -35.69 8.12
CA HIS A 298 -13.18 -34.50 7.66
C HIS A 298 -13.58 -34.65 6.17
N PRO A 299 -14.85 -34.38 5.81
CA PRO A 299 -15.37 -34.68 4.48
C PRO A 299 -14.50 -34.16 3.33
N ASP A 300 -13.93 -32.97 3.51
CA ASP A 300 -13.14 -32.27 2.51
C ASP A 300 -11.82 -32.95 2.09
N PHE A 301 -11.41 -34.03 2.74
CA PHE A 301 -10.15 -34.74 2.42
C PHE A 301 -10.35 -36.21 2.05
N ARG A 302 -11.56 -36.75 2.24
CA ARG A 302 -11.79 -38.21 2.36
C ARG A 302 -11.44 -39.01 1.13
N ASP A 303 -11.52 -38.44 -0.06
CA ASP A 303 -11.35 -39.13 -1.33
C ASP A 303 -9.98 -38.89 -2.00
N HIS A 304 -9.20 -37.93 -1.50
CA HIS A 304 -7.91 -37.56 -2.10
C HIS A 304 -6.73 -37.54 -1.10
N ILE A 305 -6.78 -38.33 -0.02
CA ILE A 305 -5.60 -38.59 0.84
C ILE A 305 -4.69 -39.67 0.22
N THR A 306 -3.44 -39.31 -0.09
CA THR A 306 -2.34 -40.22 -0.45
C THR A 306 -1.83 -40.99 0.76
N GLY A 307 -1.65 -40.31 1.90
CA GLY A 307 -1.12 -40.92 3.11
C GLY A 307 -1.09 -39.96 4.29
N ILE A 308 -1.01 -40.52 5.50
CA ILE A 308 -0.84 -39.78 6.76
C ILE A 308 0.30 -40.46 7.52
N LEU A 309 1.38 -39.72 7.75
CA LEU A 309 2.61 -40.22 8.34
C LEU A 309 2.92 -39.37 9.59
N SER A 310 3.05 -40.02 10.75
CA SER A 310 3.48 -39.35 11.98
C SER A 310 4.99 -39.49 12.18
N PHE A 311 5.64 -38.38 12.55
CA PHE A 311 7.07 -38.29 12.81
C PHE A 311 7.30 -38.18 14.32
N PRO A 312 7.90 -39.20 14.96
CA PRO A 312 8.22 -39.12 16.37
C PRO A 312 9.37 -38.13 16.61
N PRO A 313 9.45 -37.50 17.80
CA PRO A 313 10.57 -36.63 18.11
C PRO A 313 11.91 -37.36 18.04
N ALA A 314 12.97 -36.63 17.67
CA ALA A 314 14.32 -37.19 17.67
C ALA A 314 14.68 -37.77 19.05
N ALA A 315 15.46 -38.87 19.07
CA ALA A 315 15.80 -39.55 20.32
C ALA A 315 16.47 -38.64 21.37
N SER A 316 17.23 -37.64 20.93
CA SER A 316 17.81 -36.59 21.78
C SER A 316 16.73 -35.74 22.46
N THR A 317 15.69 -35.34 21.72
CA THR A 317 14.56 -34.55 22.22
C THR A 317 13.74 -35.35 23.23
N CYS A 318 13.42 -36.61 22.91
CA CYS A 318 12.72 -37.50 23.85
C CYS A 318 13.50 -37.73 25.13
N SER A 319 14.83 -37.91 25.04
CA SER A 319 15.67 -38.04 26.22
C SER A 319 15.75 -36.74 27.03
N ALA A 320 15.79 -35.58 26.39
CA ALA A 320 15.90 -34.29 27.06
C ALA A 320 14.60 -33.89 27.79
N LEU A 321 13.45 -34.21 27.19
CA LEU A 321 12.13 -33.88 27.71
C LEU A 321 11.49 -35.02 28.52
N GLY A 322 12.11 -36.19 28.55
CA GLY A 322 11.60 -37.35 29.29
C GLY A 322 10.33 -37.96 28.68
N LEU A 323 10.18 -37.91 27.36
CA LEU A 323 8.99 -38.41 26.65
C LEU A 323 8.98 -39.95 26.60
N SER A 324 7.87 -40.56 27.03
CA SER A 324 7.62 -41.99 26.96
C SER A 324 6.12 -42.28 26.89
N PRO A 325 5.56 -42.67 25.73
CA PRO A 325 6.24 -42.95 24.46
C PRO A 325 6.89 -41.71 23.82
N CYS A 326 7.84 -41.96 22.91
CA CYS A 326 8.54 -40.93 22.15
C CYS A 326 7.73 -40.64 20.88
N GLY A 327 6.75 -39.75 21.00
CA GLY A 327 5.77 -39.43 19.96
C GLY A 327 4.37 -40.02 20.23
N ASP A 328 3.40 -39.52 19.47
CA ASP A 328 1.99 -39.90 19.44
C ASP A 328 1.55 -40.20 17.99
N ASP A 329 0.24 -40.19 17.72
CA ASP A 329 -0.30 -40.50 16.40
C ASP A 329 -0.30 -39.28 15.46
N ALA A 330 -1.27 -39.17 14.56
CA ALA A 330 -1.37 -38.07 13.60
C ALA A 330 -2.66 -37.24 13.78
N GLU A 331 -3.39 -37.47 14.87
CA GLU A 331 -4.56 -36.68 15.24
C GLU A 331 -4.14 -35.23 15.45
N ASP A 332 -4.87 -34.30 14.82
CA ASP A 332 -4.57 -32.88 14.94
C ASP A 332 -5.30 -32.28 16.15
N LEU A 333 -4.66 -32.35 17.31
CA LEU A 333 -5.19 -31.77 18.55
C LEU A 333 -5.01 -30.25 18.61
N HIS A 334 -4.25 -29.64 17.70
CA HIS A 334 -4.05 -28.20 17.59
C HIS A 334 -5.03 -27.55 16.60
N GLY A 335 -5.34 -28.24 15.52
CA GLY A 335 -6.16 -27.78 14.39
C GLY A 335 -5.40 -26.99 13.32
N HIS A 336 -4.11 -26.71 13.50
CA HIS A 336 -3.35 -25.88 12.54
C HIS A 336 -3.08 -26.65 11.25
N GLY A 337 -2.71 -27.93 11.33
CA GLY A 337 -2.42 -28.77 10.18
C GLY A 337 -3.66 -29.02 9.33
N THR A 338 -4.80 -29.23 9.99
CA THR A 338 -6.11 -29.35 9.34
C THR A 338 -6.50 -28.06 8.62
N HIS A 339 -6.26 -26.90 9.23
CA HIS A 339 -6.51 -25.60 8.61
C HIS A 339 -5.61 -25.36 7.38
N VAL A 340 -4.31 -25.68 7.49
CA VAL A 340 -3.36 -25.58 6.38
C VAL A 340 -3.76 -26.51 5.23
N ALA A 341 -4.09 -27.78 5.53
CA ALA A 341 -4.55 -28.73 4.53
C ALA A 341 -5.83 -28.27 3.83
N GLY A 342 -6.79 -27.70 4.57
CA GLY A 342 -8.01 -27.12 4.00
C GLY A 342 -7.74 -25.96 3.06
N SER A 343 -6.80 -25.08 3.41
CA SER A 343 -6.39 -23.95 2.56
C SER A 343 -5.74 -24.41 1.25
N VAL A 344 -4.98 -25.52 1.30
CA VAL A 344 -4.34 -26.10 0.12
C VAL A 344 -5.36 -26.76 -0.79
N LEU A 345 -6.18 -27.67 -0.27
CA LEU A 345 -6.95 -28.61 -1.10
C LEU A 345 -8.29 -29.05 -0.53
N GLY A 346 -8.87 -28.35 0.45
CA GLY A 346 -10.22 -28.67 0.90
C GLY A 346 -11.21 -28.54 -0.27
N ASP A 347 -11.92 -29.62 -0.60
CA ASP A 347 -12.82 -29.66 -1.78
C ASP A 347 -14.17 -28.94 -1.56
N GLY A 348 -14.44 -28.51 -0.31
CA GLY A 348 -15.67 -27.86 0.11
C GLY A 348 -16.88 -28.78 0.30
N THR A 349 -16.71 -30.09 0.29
CA THR A 349 -17.78 -31.09 0.50
C THR A 349 -18.56 -30.82 1.79
N HIS A 350 -17.89 -30.50 2.90
CA HIS A 350 -18.54 -30.22 4.19
C HIS A 350 -19.27 -28.86 4.18
N SER A 351 -18.74 -27.90 3.44
CA SER A 351 -19.28 -26.53 3.35
C SER A 351 -20.33 -26.35 2.25
N ASN A 352 -20.64 -27.40 1.47
CA ASN A 352 -21.42 -27.34 0.23
C ASN A 352 -20.83 -26.38 -0.82
N GLY A 353 -19.49 -26.36 -0.93
CA GLY A 353 -18.73 -25.54 -1.88
C GLY A 353 -18.54 -24.08 -1.47
N ALA A 354 -18.85 -23.71 -0.23
CA ALA A 354 -18.67 -22.34 0.27
C ALA A 354 -17.22 -22.01 0.66
N ILE A 355 -16.47 -23.03 1.08
CA ILE A 355 -15.06 -22.93 1.48
C ILE A 355 -14.32 -23.97 0.66
N ILE A 356 -13.45 -23.54 -0.24
CA ILE A 356 -12.68 -24.37 -1.16
C ILE A 356 -11.21 -23.93 -1.09
N GLY A 357 -10.30 -24.89 -1.01
CA GLY A 357 -8.85 -24.66 -1.06
C GLY A 357 -8.37 -24.30 -2.46
N ALA A 358 -7.09 -23.95 -2.58
CA ALA A 358 -6.50 -23.51 -3.86
C ALA A 358 -6.48 -24.59 -4.95
N ALA A 359 -6.31 -25.85 -4.57
CA ALA A 359 -6.15 -27.00 -5.46
C ALA A 359 -7.06 -28.16 -5.00
N PRO A 360 -8.40 -28.04 -5.12
CA PRO A 360 -9.36 -28.94 -4.49
C PRO A 360 -9.33 -30.39 -5.00
N GLU A 361 -8.70 -30.65 -6.16
CA GLU A 361 -8.55 -32.01 -6.72
C GLU A 361 -7.11 -32.55 -6.59
N ALA A 362 -6.25 -31.84 -5.87
CA ALA A 362 -4.92 -32.35 -5.53
C ALA A 362 -5.01 -33.44 -4.46
N HIS A 363 -4.01 -34.31 -4.44
CA HIS A 363 -3.92 -35.35 -3.42
C HIS A 363 -3.05 -34.93 -2.23
N LEU A 364 -3.51 -35.22 -1.01
CA LEU A 364 -2.85 -34.84 0.23
C LEU A 364 -1.93 -35.94 0.77
N LEU A 365 -0.65 -35.63 0.99
CA LEU A 365 0.23 -36.41 1.87
C LEU A 365 0.48 -35.61 3.16
N VAL A 366 0.17 -36.18 4.32
CA VAL A 366 0.38 -35.50 5.61
C VAL A 366 1.65 -36.02 6.26
N HIS A 367 2.52 -35.10 6.67
CA HIS A 367 3.59 -35.35 7.63
C HIS A 367 3.21 -34.69 8.96
N SER A 368 2.62 -35.45 9.89
CA SER A 368 2.36 -34.99 11.24
C SER A 368 3.68 -34.92 12.01
N ILE A 369 4.07 -33.73 12.43
CA ILE A 369 5.34 -33.42 13.10
C ILE A 369 5.14 -32.82 14.50
N ALA A 370 3.90 -32.79 14.99
CA ALA A 370 3.63 -32.41 16.37
C ALA A 370 3.62 -33.62 17.31
N THR A 371 3.80 -33.34 18.59
CA THR A 371 3.66 -34.29 19.69
C THR A 371 3.16 -33.55 20.92
N THR A 372 2.17 -34.10 21.59
CA THR A 372 1.67 -33.61 22.87
C THR A 372 2.76 -33.65 23.94
N HIS A 373 3.10 -32.48 24.48
CA HIS A 373 3.99 -32.34 25.63
C HIS A 373 3.42 -31.32 26.60
N ASN A 374 3.24 -31.71 27.87
CA ASN A 374 2.59 -30.90 28.92
C ASN A 374 1.19 -30.38 28.52
N SER A 375 0.39 -31.25 27.90
CA SER A 375 -0.98 -30.97 27.45
C SER A 375 -1.08 -29.94 26.31
N GLU A 376 0.01 -29.69 25.58
CA GLU A 376 0.03 -28.83 24.41
C GLU A 376 0.72 -29.54 23.24
N GLU A 377 0.20 -29.35 22.03
CA GLU A 377 0.88 -29.78 20.80
C GLU A 377 2.11 -28.92 20.53
N LYS A 378 3.23 -29.59 20.28
CA LYS A 378 4.53 -28.96 19.97
C LYS A 378 5.14 -29.66 18.76
N LEU A 379 5.74 -28.91 17.84
CA LEU A 379 6.41 -29.43 16.63
C LEU A 379 7.74 -30.17 16.93
N LEU A 380 7.71 -31.14 17.84
CA LEU A 380 8.88 -31.88 18.31
C LEU A 380 9.30 -33.00 17.34
N GLY A 381 8.42 -33.38 16.41
CA GLY A 381 8.64 -34.38 15.36
C GLY A 381 9.45 -33.87 14.16
N ILE A 382 9.79 -32.57 14.11
CA ILE A 382 10.71 -32.04 13.09
C ILE A 382 12.07 -32.76 13.23
N PRO A 383 12.57 -33.43 12.18
CA PRO A 383 13.81 -34.18 12.24
C PRO A 383 15.03 -33.26 12.35
N ASN A 384 16.14 -33.80 12.85
CA ASN A 384 17.41 -33.07 12.92
C ASN A 384 17.97 -32.74 11.52
N ASP A 385 17.61 -33.54 10.50
CA ASP A 385 17.89 -33.28 9.10
C ASP A 385 16.57 -33.16 8.34
N LEU A 386 16.26 -31.96 7.85
CA LEU A 386 15.00 -31.70 7.14
C LEU A 386 14.86 -32.54 5.84
N ASP A 387 15.97 -33.01 5.26
CA ASP A 387 15.89 -33.91 4.09
C ASP A 387 15.13 -35.20 4.40
N ASP A 388 15.10 -35.68 5.65
CA ASP A 388 14.35 -36.88 6.03
C ASP A 388 12.86 -36.78 5.68
N MET A 389 12.27 -35.57 5.81
CA MET A 389 10.90 -35.31 5.39
C MET A 389 10.79 -35.10 3.88
N PHE A 390 11.64 -34.25 3.30
CA PHE A 390 11.57 -33.90 1.88
C PHE A 390 11.79 -35.09 0.97
N LYS A 391 12.78 -35.92 1.28
CA LYS A 391 13.05 -37.16 0.56
C LYS A 391 11.87 -38.13 0.64
N LEU A 392 11.21 -38.22 1.79
CA LEU A 392 10.05 -39.10 1.95
C LEU A 392 8.86 -38.60 1.14
N ALA A 393 8.59 -37.30 1.14
CA ALA A 393 7.56 -36.68 0.31
C ALA A 393 7.82 -36.91 -1.19
N TRP A 394 9.05 -36.62 -1.64
CA TRP A 394 9.45 -36.81 -3.03
C TRP A 394 9.34 -38.28 -3.46
N ALA A 395 9.76 -39.21 -2.60
CA ALA A 395 9.65 -40.65 -2.85
C ALA A 395 8.20 -41.16 -2.91
N ASN A 396 7.26 -40.48 -2.24
CA ASN A 396 5.83 -40.72 -2.34
C ASN A 396 5.15 -39.92 -3.47
N GLY A 397 5.93 -39.28 -4.35
CA GLY A 397 5.43 -38.63 -5.55
C GLY A 397 4.98 -37.18 -5.35
N SER A 398 5.18 -36.59 -4.17
CA SER A 398 4.88 -35.17 -3.98
C SER A 398 5.73 -34.28 -4.89
N ARG A 399 5.11 -33.22 -5.39
CA ARG A 399 5.74 -32.18 -6.23
C ARG A 399 5.68 -30.80 -5.57
N VAL A 400 4.93 -30.70 -4.49
CA VAL A 400 4.84 -29.52 -3.62
C VAL A 400 4.96 -30.01 -2.18
N HIS A 401 5.80 -29.35 -1.38
CA HIS A 401 5.93 -29.58 0.04
C HIS A 401 5.78 -28.25 0.77
N THR A 402 4.70 -28.08 1.53
CA THR A 402 4.42 -26.84 2.25
C THR A 402 4.63 -27.01 3.75
N ASN A 403 5.19 -25.97 4.36
CA ASN A 403 5.61 -25.94 5.76
C ASN A 403 5.20 -24.59 6.36
N SER A 404 4.11 -24.58 7.12
CA SER A 404 3.55 -23.37 7.74
C SER A 404 4.06 -23.16 9.16
N TRP A 405 5.37 -23.32 9.34
CA TRP A 405 6.06 -23.22 10.63
C TRP A 405 7.49 -22.71 10.44
N GLY A 406 8.08 -22.20 11.52
CA GLY A 406 9.44 -21.69 11.51
C GLY A 406 9.96 -21.40 12.92
N SER A 407 11.11 -20.75 12.98
CA SER A 407 11.74 -20.30 14.21
C SER A 407 12.27 -18.88 14.05
N ALA A 408 11.94 -18.02 15.02
CA ALA A 408 12.48 -16.69 15.22
C ALA A 408 14.02 -16.68 15.23
N VAL A 409 14.64 -16.27 14.13
CA VAL A 409 16.11 -16.15 14.03
C VAL A 409 16.57 -14.80 13.48
N ALA A 410 15.65 -13.84 13.40
CA ALA A 410 15.89 -12.49 12.93
C ALA A 410 16.68 -12.42 11.61
N GLY A 411 16.16 -13.07 10.55
CA GLY A 411 16.78 -13.07 9.21
C GLY A 411 18.04 -13.92 9.07
N GLN A 412 18.53 -14.56 10.13
CA GLN A 412 19.75 -15.37 10.04
C GLN A 412 19.59 -16.58 9.12
N TYR A 413 20.63 -16.82 8.32
CA TYR A 413 20.77 -18.06 7.56
C TYR A 413 21.32 -19.17 8.46
N THR A 414 20.50 -20.17 8.76
CA THR A 414 20.82 -21.22 9.74
C THR A 414 21.17 -22.54 9.06
N THR A 415 21.48 -23.56 9.87
CA THR A 415 21.67 -24.94 9.38
C THR A 415 20.42 -25.52 8.73
N SER A 416 19.23 -25.24 9.25
CA SER A 416 17.97 -25.70 8.65
C SER A 416 17.68 -24.99 7.33
N SER A 417 18.03 -23.71 7.20
CA SER A 417 17.97 -22.99 5.91
C SER A 417 18.92 -23.63 4.88
N MET A 418 20.12 -24.03 5.30
CA MET A 418 21.07 -24.76 4.46
C MET A 418 20.59 -26.16 4.05
N GLN A 419 19.94 -26.89 4.97
CA GLN A 419 19.35 -28.20 4.68
C GLN A 419 18.21 -28.10 3.66
N ALA A 420 17.31 -27.11 3.82
CA ALA A 420 16.24 -26.84 2.86
C ALA A 420 16.80 -26.46 1.48
N ASP A 421 17.85 -25.62 1.43
CA ASP A 421 18.57 -25.27 0.20
C ASP A 421 19.16 -26.48 -0.52
N ALA A 422 19.77 -27.40 0.24
CA ALA A 422 20.35 -28.62 -0.31
C ALA A 422 19.27 -29.57 -0.83
N SER A 423 18.15 -29.69 -0.10
CA SER A 423 17.03 -30.56 -0.45
C SER A 423 16.32 -30.07 -1.72
N ALA A 424 16.05 -28.77 -1.83
CA ALA A 424 15.44 -28.17 -3.03
C ALA A 424 16.30 -28.35 -4.29
N ARG A 425 17.63 -28.38 -4.16
CA ARG A 425 18.53 -28.71 -5.30
C ARG A 425 18.60 -30.20 -5.60
N THR A 426 18.38 -31.05 -4.61
CA THR A 426 18.47 -32.51 -4.75
C THR A 426 17.19 -33.09 -5.35
N HIS A 427 16.04 -32.53 -4.97
CA HIS A 427 14.71 -32.94 -5.42
C HIS A 427 14.16 -31.90 -6.41
N ASP A 428 14.78 -31.81 -7.59
CA ASP A 428 14.56 -30.78 -8.62
C ASP A 428 13.14 -30.66 -9.18
N GLU A 429 12.30 -31.69 -9.03
CA GLU A 429 10.88 -31.68 -9.38
C GLU A 429 9.93 -31.33 -8.21
N MET A 430 10.46 -30.97 -7.03
CA MET A 430 9.64 -30.64 -5.87
C MET A 430 9.86 -29.19 -5.43
N VAL A 431 8.78 -28.42 -5.42
CA VAL A 431 8.77 -27.07 -4.85
C VAL A 431 8.61 -27.18 -3.34
N ILE A 432 9.54 -26.58 -2.59
CA ILE A 432 9.50 -26.52 -1.13
C ILE A 432 9.11 -25.10 -0.72
N LEU A 433 8.07 -24.99 0.10
CA LEU A 433 7.52 -23.73 0.59
C LEU A 433 7.71 -23.63 2.10
N PHE A 434 8.03 -22.43 2.58
CA PHE A 434 8.04 -22.09 4.00
C PHE A 434 7.32 -20.76 4.23
N ALA A 435 6.51 -20.71 5.29
CA ALA A 435 6.02 -19.44 5.81
C ALA A 435 7.20 -18.57 6.25
N ALA A 436 7.18 -17.27 5.91
CA ALA A 436 8.29 -16.36 6.15
C ALA A 436 8.65 -16.24 7.64
N ALA A 437 7.65 -15.95 8.48
CA ALA A 437 7.71 -15.75 9.92
C ALA A 437 6.41 -15.08 10.39
N ASN A 438 6.19 -15.07 11.71
CA ASN A 438 5.21 -14.18 12.36
C ASN A 438 5.90 -13.25 13.39
N GLU A 439 7.23 -13.15 13.32
CA GLU A 439 8.08 -12.30 14.16
C GLU A 439 8.28 -10.90 13.60
N GLY A 440 7.55 -10.56 12.53
CA GLY A 440 7.41 -9.17 12.10
C GLY A 440 6.98 -8.34 13.30
N ALA A 441 7.66 -7.23 13.51
CA ALA A 441 7.27 -6.23 14.46
C ALA A 441 7.49 -4.88 13.79
N ASP A 442 6.70 -3.91 14.18
CA ASP A 442 6.95 -2.52 13.84
C ASP A 442 7.25 -1.81 15.16
N ALA A 443 8.49 -1.98 15.63
CA ALA A 443 8.93 -1.56 16.95
C ALA A 443 9.12 -0.04 17.04
N ASN A 444 9.43 0.61 15.91
CA ASN A 444 9.46 2.07 15.79
C ASN A 444 8.07 2.67 15.47
N ARG A 445 7.08 1.82 15.16
CA ARG A 445 5.67 2.17 14.91
C ARG A 445 5.48 3.10 13.71
N ASP A 446 6.28 2.92 12.67
CA ASP A 446 6.24 3.76 11.47
C ASP A 446 5.34 3.21 10.36
N GLY A 447 4.71 2.05 10.58
CA GLY A 447 3.85 1.39 9.61
C GLY A 447 4.56 0.39 8.72
N GLU A 448 5.88 0.27 8.85
CA GLU A 448 6.68 -0.69 8.12
C GLU A 448 7.17 -1.80 9.07
N ILE A 449 7.10 -3.04 8.62
CA ILE A 449 7.69 -4.13 9.39
C ILE A 449 9.20 -3.94 9.42
N ASP A 450 9.77 -3.92 10.63
CA ASP A 450 11.20 -3.87 10.85
C ASP A 450 11.92 -5.00 10.09
N LEU A 451 13.07 -4.64 9.54
CA LEU A 451 13.94 -5.58 8.85
C LEU A 451 14.39 -6.71 9.78
N ASP A 452 14.90 -7.78 9.16
CA ASP A 452 15.45 -8.93 9.88
C ASP A 452 14.42 -9.62 10.79
N SER A 453 13.17 -9.78 10.33
CA SER A 453 12.11 -10.53 11.03
C SER A 453 11.86 -11.93 10.44
N MET A 454 12.55 -12.30 9.35
CA MET A 454 12.36 -13.61 8.74
C MET A 454 12.82 -14.77 9.65
N GLY A 455 12.06 -15.85 9.63
CA GLY A 455 12.32 -17.06 10.37
C GLY A 455 13.17 -18.06 9.60
N SER A 456 13.66 -19.06 10.30
CA SER A 456 14.24 -20.26 9.71
C SER A 456 13.17 -21.35 9.62
N PRO A 457 13.10 -22.17 8.55
CA PRO A 457 14.01 -22.25 7.38
C PRO A 457 13.76 -21.25 6.23
N ALA A 458 12.79 -20.34 6.36
CA ALA A 458 12.40 -19.39 5.31
C ALA A 458 13.52 -18.48 4.77
N THR A 459 14.65 -18.34 5.47
CA THR A 459 15.85 -17.65 4.95
C THR A 459 16.64 -18.46 3.90
N ALA A 460 16.21 -19.68 3.56
CA ALA A 460 16.80 -20.48 2.48
C ALA A 460 16.64 -19.79 1.11
N LYS A 461 17.57 -20.06 0.18
CA LYS A 461 17.69 -19.35 -1.10
C LYS A 461 17.01 -20.06 -2.27
N ASN A 462 16.75 -21.35 -2.16
CA ASN A 462 16.13 -22.19 -3.21
C ASN A 462 14.74 -22.70 -2.79
N VAL A 463 14.14 -22.14 -1.74
CA VAL A 463 12.75 -22.41 -1.37
C VAL A 463 11.87 -21.23 -1.77
N LEU A 464 10.57 -21.45 -1.86
CA LEU A 464 9.61 -20.36 -1.97
C LEU A 464 9.20 -19.90 -0.57
N THR A 465 9.66 -18.71 -0.19
CA THR A 465 9.29 -18.09 1.08
C THR A 465 8.03 -17.27 0.90
N VAL A 466 7.00 -17.58 1.69
CA VAL A 466 5.67 -17.00 1.56
C VAL A 466 5.43 -16.05 2.73
N GLY A 467 5.37 -14.75 2.43
CA GLY A 467 4.86 -13.75 3.37
C GLY A 467 3.33 -13.76 3.39
N ALA A 468 2.74 -13.43 4.53
CA ALA A 468 1.32 -13.17 4.58
C ALA A 468 1.06 -11.76 4.04
N SER A 469 0.11 -11.65 3.11
CA SER A 469 -0.59 -10.39 2.91
C SER A 469 -1.89 -10.45 3.68
N GLU A 470 -2.40 -9.28 3.99
CA GLU A 470 -3.77 -9.15 4.40
C GLU A 470 -4.68 -9.33 3.19
N ASN A 471 -5.96 -9.53 3.46
CA ASN A 471 -6.96 -9.45 2.41
C ASN A 471 -7.78 -8.18 2.63
N ASP A 472 -8.49 -7.70 1.61
CA ASP A 472 -9.47 -6.63 1.85
C ASP A 472 -10.58 -7.22 2.72
N ARG A 473 -10.60 -6.75 3.97
CA ARG A 473 -11.22 -7.42 5.08
C ARG A 473 -12.20 -6.50 5.82
N ALA A 474 -13.29 -6.03 5.18
CA ALA A 474 -14.17 -4.96 5.63
C ALA A 474 -15.39 -5.25 6.57
N ASN A 475 -15.74 -6.48 6.98
CA ASN A 475 -16.96 -6.88 7.73
C ASN A 475 -16.89 -7.50 9.18
N MET A 476 -15.77 -7.70 9.87
CA MET A 476 -15.61 -8.36 11.19
C MET A 476 -15.19 -7.22 12.22
N SER A 477 -14.52 -7.43 13.38
CA SER A 477 -14.16 -6.30 14.32
C SER A 477 -12.78 -6.16 15.09
N PHE A 478 -11.91 -7.18 15.22
CA PHE A 478 -10.55 -7.21 15.84
C PHE A 478 -9.31 -6.82 14.99
N VAL A 479 -8.82 -5.58 15.03
CA VAL A 479 -7.56 -5.23 14.32
C VAL A 479 -6.32 -5.89 14.96
N TRP A 480 -5.18 -5.93 14.26
CA TRP A 480 -3.89 -6.40 14.83
C TRP A 480 -3.51 -5.71 16.14
N GLY A 481 -3.95 -4.45 16.31
CA GLY A 481 -3.81 -3.70 17.55
C GLY A 481 -2.47 -2.98 17.68
N SER A 482 -2.37 -2.10 18.68
CA SER A 482 -1.25 -1.17 18.85
C SER A 482 -0.12 -1.69 19.75
N THR A 483 -0.20 -2.94 20.20
CA THR A 483 0.83 -3.52 21.07
C THR A 483 2.11 -3.83 20.29
N ASP A 484 1.99 -4.29 19.04
CA ASP A 484 3.08 -4.90 18.30
C ASP A 484 3.37 -4.22 16.94
N TYR A 485 2.47 -3.36 16.45
CA TYR A 485 2.63 -2.66 15.16
C TYR A 485 2.20 -1.16 15.21
N GLY A 486 2.70 -0.35 14.27
CA GLY A 486 2.23 0.99 13.90
C GLY A 486 1.33 0.98 12.65
N SER A 487 0.77 2.13 12.26
CA SER A 487 -0.19 2.23 11.14
C SER A 487 0.56 2.32 9.79
N PRO A 488 0.15 1.60 8.72
CA PRO A 488 -1.19 1.02 8.51
C PRO A 488 -1.46 -0.34 9.18
N ILE A 489 -0.43 -1.14 9.50
CA ILE A 489 -0.58 -2.53 9.98
C ILE A 489 -1.41 -2.65 11.27
N SER A 490 -1.18 -1.78 12.24
CA SER A 490 -1.93 -1.76 13.50
C SER A 490 -3.42 -1.45 13.34
N THR A 491 -3.80 -0.83 12.23
CA THR A 491 -5.18 -0.48 11.87
C THR A 491 -5.82 -1.48 10.92
N ASP A 492 -5.03 -2.43 10.45
CA ASP A 492 -5.48 -3.44 9.53
C ASP A 492 -6.31 -4.52 10.22
N ARG A 493 -7.14 -5.13 9.39
CA ARG A 493 -8.39 -5.77 9.75
C ARG A 493 -8.23 -7.31 9.61
N LEU A 494 -7.87 -8.03 10.70
CA LEU A 494 -7.73 -9.51 10.80
C LEU A 494 -8.87 -10.35 10.20
#